data_AF-A0A9X1NPN3-F1
#
_entry.id   AF-A0A9X1NPN3-F1
#
_cell.length_a   1.000
_cell.length_b   1.000
_cell.length_c   1.000
_cell.angle_alpha   90.00
_cell.angle_beta   90.00
_cell.angle_gamma   90.00
#
_symmetry.space_group_name_H-M   'P 1'
#
loop_
_entity.id
_entity.type
_entity.pdbx_description
1 polymer ?
#
loop_
_entity_poly.entity_id
_entity_poly.type
_entity_poly.pdbx_seq_one_letter_code
_entity_poly.pdbx_strand_id
1 'polypeptide(L)' 'METTEIGSRSDFALWAIQRAQEIVTSEGAAFAIAARDMNEDALAATAAALGTAISEAMLEVFDGLIGD' A
#
# COMPACT_ATOMS: atom_id res chain seq x y z
N MET A 1 5.18 1.66 -12.12
CA MET A 1 5.27 0.23 -11.79
C MET A 1 5.06 -0.52 -13.09
N GLU A 2 5.91 -1.47 -13.42
CA GLU A 2 5.71 -2.33 -14.58
C GLU A 2 4.51 -3.24 -14.29
N THR A 3 3.61 -3.44 -15.25
CA THR A 3 2.43 -4.30 -15.06
C THR A 3 2.91 -5.74 -14.88
N THR A 4 2.83 -6.25 -13.66
CA THR A 4 3.20 -7.64 -13.35
C THR A 4 2.03 -8.55 -13.68
N GLU A 5 2.22 -9.46 -14.63
CA GLU A 5 1.23 -10.50 -14.95
C GLU A 5 1.17 -11.52 -13.81
N ILE A 6 0.03 -11.61 -13.12
CA ILE A 6 -0.20 -12.56 -12.02
C ILE A 6 -0.70 -13.88 -12.60
N GLY A 7 0.22 -14.78 -12.92
CA GLY A 7 -0.09 -16.09 -13.52
C GLY A 7 -0.47 -17.19 -12.52
N SER A 8 -0.18 -17.01 -11.23
CA SER A 8 -0.44 -18.00 -10.18
C SER A 8 -0.63 -17.37 -8.80
N ARG A 9 -1.17 -18.15 -7.85
CA ARG A 9 -1.26 -17.75 -6.43
C ARG A 9 0.10 -17.41 -5.83
N SER A 10 1.16 -18.10 -6.26
CA SER A 10 2.52 -17.85 -5.78
C SER A 10 3.05 -16.50 -6.27
N ASP A 11 2.76 -16.15 -7.53
CA ASP A 11 3.14 -14.87 -8.13
C ASP A 11 2.37 -13.73 -7.45
N PHE A 12 1.06 -13.93 -7.21
CA PHE A 12 0.25 -13.00 -6.44
C PHE A 12 0.82 -12.76 -5.03
N ALA A 13 1.21 -13.83 -4.34
CA ALA A 13 1.75 -13.71 -2.99
C ALA A 13 3.07 -12.90 -2.98
N LEU A 14 3.94 -13.11 -3.97
CA LEU A 14 5.18 -12.34 -4.09
C LEU A 14 4.91 -10.87 -4.40
N TRP A 15 4.01 -10.59 -5.34
CA TRP A 15 3.57 -9.23 -5.67
C TRP A 15 2.98 -8.54 -4.43
N ALA A 16 2.08 -9.22 -3.71
CA ALA A 16 1.43 -8.65 -2.52
C ALA A 16 2.43 -8.32 -1.41
N ILE A 17 3.47 -9.15 -1.23
CA ILE A 17 4.55 -8.87 -0.27
C ILE A 17 5.33 -7.61 -0.69
N GLN A 18 5.71 -7.51 -1.96
CA GLN A 18 6.45 -6.35 -2.48
C GLN A 18 5.62 -5.07 -2.36
N ARG A 19 4.34 -5.12 -2.78
CA ARG A 19 3.43 -3.99 -2.70
C ARG A 19 3.20 -3.54 -1.25
N ALA A 20 3.03 -4.48 -0.32
CA ALA A 20 2.91 -4.17 1.10
C ALA A 20 4.19 -3.54 1.67
N GLN A 21 5.37 -4.03 1.29
CA GLN A 21 6.64 -3.46 1.72
C GLN A 21 6.83 -2.02 1.23
N GLU A 22 6.47 -1.74 -0.01
CA GLU A 22 6.53 -0.39 -0.57
C GLU A 22 5.63 0.58 0.22
N ILE A 23 4.36 0.21 0.43
CA ILE A 23 3.39 1.04 1.16
C ILE A 23 3.84 1.30 2.60
N VAL A 24 4.34 0.28 3.30
CA VAL A 24 4.85 0.44 4.67
C VAL A 24 6.10 1.33 4.69
N THR A 25 6.96 1.21 3.68
CA THR A 25 8.20 2.01 3.61
C THR A 25 7.90 3.48 3.29
N SER A 26 6.95 3.77 2.41
CA SER A 26 6.61 5.16 2.06
C SER A 26 5.69 5.78 3.11
N GLU A 27 4.49 5.23 3.29
CA GLU A 27 3.44 5.84 4.11
C GLU A 27 3.61 5.50 5.59
N GLY A 28 4.03 4.28 5.90
CA GLY A 28 4.25 3.83 7.28
C GLY A 28 5.41 4.57 7.96
N ALA A 29 6.48 4.87 7.23
CA ALA A 29 7.59 5.66 7.76
C ALA A 29 7.17 7.11 8.07
N ALA A 30 6.40 7.75 7.18
CA ALA A 30 5.87 9.09 7.39
C ALA A 30 4.93 9.13 8.60
N PHE A 31 4.05 8.14 8.73
CA PHE A 31 3.18 7.99 9.90
C PHE A 31 3.96 7.80 11.21
N ALA A 32 4.99 6.94 11.20
CA ALA A 32 5.83 6.71 12.37
C ALA A 32 6.60 7.97 12.82
N ILE A 33 7.07 8.78 11.87
CA ILE A 33 7.73 10.07 12.15
C ILE A 33 6.72 11.04 12.78
N ALA A 34 5.53 11.19 12.19
CA ALA A 34 4.49 12.06 12.74
C ALA A 34 4.08 11.66 14.17
N ALA A 35 3.96 10.36 14.44
CA ALA A 35 3.68 9.82 15.76
C ALA A 35 4.81 10.13 16.77
N ARG A 36 6.07 9.90 16.37
CA ARG A 36 7.25 10.18 17.20
C ARG A 36 7.34 11.66 17.57
N ASP A 37 7.03 12.54 16.62
CA ASP A 37 7.13 13.99 16.79
C ASP A 37 5.88 14.60 17.46
N MET A 38 4.89 13.78 17.83
CA MET A 38 3.61 14.18 18.44
C MET A 38 2.86 15.25 17.64
N ASN A 39 2.98 15.21 16.31
CA ASN A 39 2.31 16.15 15.42
C ASN A 39 0.94 15.58 15.02
N GLU A 40 -0.12 15.98 15.72
CA GLU A 40 -1.47 15.44 15.53
C GLU A 40 -2.03 15.66 14.12
N ASP A 41 -1.80 16.84 13.53
CA ASP A 41 -2.26 17.16 12.17
C ASP A 41 -1.57 16.27 11.14
N ALA A 42 -0.24 16.12 11.25
CA ALA A 42 0.53 15.24 10.37
C ALA A 42 0.19 13.77 10.61
N LEU A 43 -0.10 13.38 11.86
CA LEU A 43 -0.46 12.01 12.23
C LEU A 43 -1.78 11.61 11.55
N ALA A 44 -2.78 12.48 11.59
CA ALA A 44 -4.07 12.25 10.93
C ALA A 44 -3.91 12.18 9.40
N ALA A 45 -3.15 13.11 8.81
CA ALA A 45 -2.93 13.14 7.36
C ALA A 45 -2.17 11.90 6.85
N THR A 46 -1.10 11.51 7.54
CA THR A 46 -0.29 10.33 7.15
C THR A 46 -1.03 9.02 7.41
N ALA A 47 -1.87 8.92 8.44
CA ALA A 47 -2.75 7.77 8.64
C ALA A 47 -3.76 7.60 7.50
N ALA A 48 -4.37 8.70 7.05
CA ALA A 48 -5.30 8.69 5.93
C ALA A 48 -4.60 8.30 4.61
N ALA A 49 -3.39 8.81 4.38
CA ALA A 49 -2.57 8.45 3.22
C ALA A 49 -2.23 6.95 3.21
N LEU A 50 -1.77 6.40 4.35
CA LEU A 50 -1.50 4.97 4.49
C LEU A 50 -2.73 4.11 4.22
N GLY A 51 -3.89 4.45 4.80
CA GLY A 51 -5.15 3.73 4.55
C GLY A 51 -5.61 3.80 3.10
N THR A 52 -5.41 4.95 2.45
CA THR A 52 -5.72 5.13 1.02
C THR A 52 -4.83 4.24 0.15
N ALA A 53 -3.52 4.25 0.37
CA ALA A 53 -2.57 3.44 -0.39
C ALA A 53 -2.85 1.93 -0.26
N ILE A 54 -3.22 1.45 0.94
CA ILE A 54 -3.66 0.05 1.15
C ILE A 54 -4.93 -0.24 0.35
N SER A 55 -5.92 0.66 0.41
CA SER A 55 -7.20 0.47 -0.28
C SER A 55 -7.01 0.45 -1.80
N GLU A 56 -6.19 1.35 -2.35
CA GLU A 56 -5.84 1.39 -3.77
C GLU A 56 -5.15 0.11 -4.21
N ALA A 57 -4.20 -0.41 -3.43
CA ALA A 57 -3.56 -1.69 -3.74
C ALA A 57 -4.55 -2.87 -3.73
N MET A 58 -5.56 -2.87 -2.86
CA MET A 58 -6.61 -3.89 -2.88
C MET A 58 -7.52 -3.77 -4.10
N LEU A 59 -7.84 -2.55 -4.52
CA LEU A 59 -8.64 -2.29 -5.72
C LEU A 59 -7.88 -2.65 -6.99
N GLU A 60 -6.57 -2.37 -7.05
CA GLU A 60 -5.71 -2.80 -8.17
C GLU A 60 -5.77 -4.32 -8.40
N VAL A 61 -5.78 -5.10 -7.32
CA VAL A 61 -5.96 -6.55 -7.39
C VAL A 61 -7.36 -6.92 -7.88
N PHE A 62 -8.38 -6.26 -7.34
CA PHE A 62 -9.77 -6.53 -7.72
C PHE A 62 -10.02 -6.23 -9.20
N ASP A 63 -9.54 -5.09 -9.70
CA ASP A 63 -9.66 -4.68 -11.08
C ASP A 63 -8.91 -5.66 -12.01
N GLY A 64 -7.72 -6.10 -11.61
CA GLY A 64 -6.97 -7.14 -12.33
C GLY A 64 -7.66 -8.52 -12.36
N LEU A 65 -8.53 -8.83 -11.39
CA LEU A 65 -9.33 -10.06 -11.37
C LEU A 65 -10.60 -9.99 -12.22
N ILE A 66 -11.19 -8.80 -12.35
CA ILE A 66 -12.43 -8.61 -13.12
C ILE A 66 -12.15 -8.65 -14.63
N GLY A 67 -10.93 -8.34 -15.05
CA GLY A 67 -10.49 -8.46 -16.44
C GLY A 67 -11.31 -7.57 -17.37
N ASP A 68 -11.02 -6.27 -17.34
CA ASP A 68 -11.27 -5.40 -18.49
C ASP A 68 -10.16 -5.57 -19.55
#